data_AF-A0A967WYA4-F1
#
_entry.id   AF-A0A967WYA4-F1
#
_cell.length_a   1.000
_cell.length_b   1.000
_cell.length_c   1.000
_cell.angle_alpha   90.00
_cell.angle_beta   90.00
_cell.angle_gamma   90.00
#
_symmetry.space_group_name_H-M   'P 1'
#
loop_
_entity.id
_entity.type
_entity.pdbx_description
1 polymer ?
#
loop_
_entity_poly.entity_id
_entity_poly.type
_entity_poly.pdbx_seq_one_letter_code
_entity_poly.pdbx_strand_id
1 'polypeptide(L)'
;IGQAIDLDEGQTYEIGAVIDRYAIQPGIDKQVLTSLEHGLLIGEGFLSLHIVSEPVPTFHEGFACPEHGTVMGEIEPHYYSFNLPSGA
;
A
#
# COMPACT_ATOMS: atom_id res chain seq x y z
N ILE A 1 -21.16 -11.44 13.48
CA ILE A 1 -19.76 -11.02 13.72
C ILE A 1 -19.60 -9.62 13.15
N GLY A 2 -19.37 -8.64 14.02
CA GLY A 2 -19.43 -7.21 13.69
C GLY A 2 -20.03 -6.46 14.87
N GLN A 3 -19.20 -6.14 15.86
CA GLN A 3 -19.59 -5.24 16.94
C GLN A 3 -19.67 -3.82 16.35
N ALA A 4 -20.72 -3.07 16.65
CA ALA A 4 -20.83 -1.69 16.19
C ALA A 4 -19.69 -0.88 16.81
N ILE A 5 -18.86 -0.28 15.96
CA ILE A 5 -17.80 0.64 16.36
C ILE A 5 -18.38 2.04 16.20
N ASP A 6 -18.51 2.76 17.31
CA ASP A 6 -18.94 4.15 17.32
C ASP A 6 -17.69 5.03 17.25
N LEU A 7 -17.60 5.86 16.20
CA LEU A 7 -16.45 6.74 15.94
C LEU A 7 -16.85 8.18 16.24
N ASP A 8 -16.00 8.90 16.97
CA ASP A 8 -16.22 10.30 17.29
C ASP A 8 -15.89 11.18 16.07
N GLU A 9 -16.86 11.95 15.59
CA GLU A 9 -16.70 12.83 14.43
C GLU A 9 -15.58 13.87 14.59
N GLY A 10 -15.20 14.20 15.83
CA GLY A 10 -14.13 15.16 16.13
C GLY A 10 -12.70 14.63 15.99
N GLN A 11 -12.51 13.33 15.71
CA GLN A 11 -11.20 12.68 15.70
C GLN A 11 -10.81 12.15 14.32
N THR A 12 -9.50 12.19 14.03
CA THR A 12 -8.93 11.54 12.86
C THR A 12 -8.58 10.10 13.19
N TYR A 13 -9.02 9.18 12.34
CA TYR A 13 -8.75 7.74 12.49
C TYR A 13 -8.02 7.20 11.27
N GLU A 14 -7.07 6.31 11.51
CA GLU A 14 -6.52 5.44 10.47
C GLU A 14 -7.25 4.09 10.56
N ILE A 15 -7.92 3.72 9.47
CA ILE A 15 -8.66 2.46 9.38
C ILE A 15 -7.92 1.56 8.40
N GLY A 16 -7.46 0.41 8.90
CA GLY A 16 -6.79 -0.61 8.10
C GLY A 16 -7.53 -1.94 8.18
N ALA A 17 -7.61 -2.64 7.06
CA ALA A 17 -8.04 -4.04 7.02
C ALA A 17 -6.83 -4.95 7.26
N VAL A 18 -6.91 -5.81 8.28
CA VAL A 18 -5.87 -6.83 8.50
C VAL A 18 -6.14 -7.99 7.56
N ILE A 19 -5.28 -8.14 6.55
CA ILE A 19 -5.41 -9.18 5.52
C ILE A 19 -4.91 -10.53 6.03
N ASP A 20 -3.69 -10.56 6.60
CA ASP A 20 -3.09 -11.78 7.12
C ASP A 20 -2.01 -11.49 8.18
N ARG A 21 -1.61 -12.53 8.92
CA ARG A 21 -0.56 -12.46 9.96
C ARG A 21 0.29 -13.73 9.97
N TYR A 22 1.59 -13.53 9.74
CA TYR A 22 2.56 -14.63 9.64
C TYR A 22 3.69 -14.51 10.65
N ALA A 23 4.28 -15.65 11.00
CA ALA A 23 5.63 -15.72 11.55
C ALA A 23 6.61 -16.06 10.43
N ILE A 24 7.72 -15.34 10.34
CA ILE A 24 8.69 -15.54 9.26
C ILE A 24 9.37 -16.90 9.43
N GLN A 25 9.16 -17.79 8.45
CA GLN A 25 9.71 -19.14 8.39
C GLN A 25 10.05 -19.51 6.94
N PRO A 26 10.99 -20.42 6.69
CA PRO A 26 11.27 -20.89 5.33
C PRO A 26 10.03 -21.55 4.70
N GLY A 27 9.73 -21.21 3.43
CA GLY A 27 8.64 -21.83 2.64
C GLY A 27 7.28 -21.13 2.68
N ILE A 28 7.18 -19.95 3.32
CA ILE A 28 5.95 -19.14 3.35
C ILE A 28 5.83 -18.16 2.17
N ASP A 29 6.82 -18.12 1.28
CA ASP A 29 6.97 -17.17 0.18
C ASP A 29 5.70 -17.06 -0.68
N LYS A 30 5.11 -18.19 -1.06
CA LYS A 30 3.88 -18.22 -1.86
C LYS A 30 2.67 -17.64 -1.12
N GLN A 31 2.53 -17.92 0.18
CA GLN A 31 1.42 -17.40 0.98
C GLN A 31 1.54 -15.89 1.19
N VAL A 32 2.77 -15.43 1.46
CA VAL A 32 3.05 -13.99 1.57
C VAL A 32 2.74 -13.29 0.26
N LEU A 33 3.17 -13.85 -0.88
CA LEU A 33 2.88 -13.27 -2.20
C LEU A 33 1.38 -13.14 -2.46
N THR A 34 0.61 -14.22 -2.24
CA THR A 34 -0.85 -14.19 -2.42
C THR A 34 -1.53 -13.16 -1.50
N SER A 35 -1.03 -13.00 -0.26
CA SER A 35 -1.57 -12.01 0.67
C SER A 35 -1.28 -10.58 0.25
N LEU A 36 -0.09 -10.34 -0.32
CA LEU A 36 0.28 -9.05 -0.87
C LEU A 36 -0.58 -8.70 -2.07
N GLU A 37 -0.77 -9.63 -3.01
CA GLU A 37 -1.62 -9.42 -4.19
C GLU A 37 -3.07 -9.09 -3.80
N HIS A 38 -3.66 -9.88 -2.90
CA HIS A 38 -5.02 -9.62 -2.44
C HIS A 38 -5.13 -8.33 -1.62
N GLY A 39 -4.12 -8.06 -0.77
CA GLY A 39 -4.09 -6.86 0.04
C GLY A 39 -3.97 -5.59 -0.80
N LEU A 40 -3.13 -5.60 -1.83
CA LEU A 40 -3.01 -4.49 -2.79
C LEU A 40 -4.31 -4.30 -3.57
N LEU A 41 -4.98 -5.38 -3.97
CA LEU A 41 -6.28 -5.29 -4.63
C LEU A 41 -7.36 -4.65 -3.73
N ILE A 42 -7.40 -5.04 -2.46
CA ILE A 42 -8.37 -4.51 -1.49
C ILE A 42 -8.05 -3.07 -1.09
N GLY A 43 -6.76 -2.74 -0.97
CA GLY A 43 -6.27 -1.43 -0.56
C GLY A 43 -6.05 -0.46 -1.72
N GLU A 44 -6.58 -0.74 -2.92
CA GLU A 44 -6.45 0.13 -4.10
C GLU A 44 -5.00 0.50 -4.43
N GLY A 45 -4.09 -0.48 -4.33
CA GLY A 45 -2.65 -0.32 -4.56
C GLY A 45 -1.84 0.08 -3.33
N PHE A 46 -2.49 0.24 -2.17
CA PHE A 46 -1.84 0.56 -0.90
C PHE A 46 -1.82 -0.66 0.03
N LEU A 47 -0.67 -0.91 0.66
CA LEU A 47 -0.51 -1.96 1.65
C LEU A 47 0.47 -1.54 2.74
N SER A 48 0.10 -1.82 3.99
CA SER A 48 0.95 -1.55 5.16
C SER A 48 1.34 -2.86 5.84
N LEU A 49 2.62 -3.02 6.19
CA LEU A 49 3.13 -4.22 6.88
C LEU A 49 3.51 -3.89 8.32
N HIS A 50 2.84 -4.53 9.28
CA HIS A 50 3.21 -4.41 10.69
C HIS A 50 4.18 -5.51 11.11
N ILE A 51 5.46 -5.15 11.30
CA ILE A 51 6.45 -6.05 11.89
C ILE A 51 6.40 -5.88 13.41
N VAL A 52 6.10 -6.96 14.13
CA VAL A 52 5.84 -6.94 15.59
C VAL A 52 7.09 -6.56 16.43
N SER A 53 8.25 -6.30 15.81
CA SER A 53 9.50 -5.95 16.51
C SER A 53 10.20 -4.67 16.01
N GLU A 54 9.73 -4.02 14.94
CA GLU A 54 10.39 -2.85 14.31
C GLU A 54 9.36 -1.90 13.66
N PRO A 55 9.69 -0.62 13.38
CA PRO A 55 8.76 0.32 12.77
C PRO A 55 8.17 -0.22 11.47
N VAL A 56 6.87 0.04 11.26
CA VAL A 56 6.03 -0.43 10.15
C VAL A 56 6.66 -0.04 8.80
N PRO A 57 7.17 -0.99 8.00
CA PRO A 57 7.53 -0.66 6.63
C PRO A 57 6.28 -0.55 5.76
N THR A 58 6.13 0.58 5.06
CA THR A 58 5.06 0.82 4.09
C THR A 58 5.56 0.47 2.68
N PHE A 59 4.74 -0.21 1.88
CA PHE A 59 5.07 -0.59 0.51
C PHE A 59 3.98 -0.13 -0.46
N HIS A 60 4.40 0.17 -1.68
CA HIS A 60 3.50 0.60 -2.74
C HIS A 60 3.87 -0.09 -4.05
N GLU A 61 2.87 -0.40 -4.86
CA GLU A 61 3.07 -0.88 -6.22
C GLU A 61 3.24 0.33 -7.17
N GLY A 62 4.30 0.35 -7.97
CA GLY A 62 4.62 1.47 -8.86
C GLY A 62 5.29 2.67 -8.18
N PHE A 63 5.34 3.81 -8.87
CA PHE A 63 5.92 5.06 -8.36
C PHE A 63 4.89 5.84 -7.54
N ALA A 64 4.46 5.31 -6.40
CA ALA A 64 3.46 5.96 -5.54
C ALA A 64 4.09 6.72 -4.36
N CYS A 65 3.50 7.87 -4.02
CA CYS A 65 3.89 8.66 -2.85
C CYS A 65 3.17 8.14 -1.58
N PRO A 66 3.90 7.73 -0.52
CA PRO A 66 3.30 7.24 0.73
C PRO A 66 2.47 8.29 1.46
N GLU A 67 2.84 9.57 1.37
CA GLU A 67 2.21 10.65 2.12
C GLU A 67 0.99 11.25 1.42
N HIS A 68 1.00 11.24 0.08
CA HIS A 68 0.02 12.00 -0.72
C HIS A 68 -0.88 11.11 -1.58
N GLY A 69 -0.64 9.80 -1.62
CA GLY A 69 -1.46 8.84 -2.38
C GLY A 69 -1.35 8.98 -3.90
N THR A 70 -0.49 9.87 -4.41
CA THR A 70 -0.32 10.07 -5.85
C THR A 70 0.49 8.92 -6.43
N VAL A 71 -0.05 8.28 -7.47
CA VAL A 71 0.64 7.25 -8.24
C VAL A 71 1.15 7.87 -9.54
N MET A 72 2.46 7.83 -9.76
CA MET A 72 3.06 8.15 -11.05
C MET A 72 3.08 6.88 -11.92
N GLY A 73 2.76 7.04 -13.20
CA GLY A 73 2.90 5.99 -14.20
C GLY A 73 4.35 5.57 -14.44
N GLU A 74 4.54 4.60 -15.33
CA GLU A 74 5.88 4.12 -15.70
C GLU A 74 6.73 5.23 -16.32
N ILE A 75 8.00 5.35 -15.94
CA ILE A 75 8.88 6.42 -16.44
C ILE A 75 9.23 6.17 -17.91
N GLU A 76 8.71 7.03 -18.79
CA GLU A 76 9.00 6.99 -20.24
C GLU A 76 9.91 8.14 -20.68
N PRO A 77 10.75 7.96 -21.73
CA PRO A 77 11.73 8.96 -22.17
C PRO A 77 11.13 10.32 -22.56
N HIS A 78 9.88 10.35 -23.00
CA HIS A 78 9.23 11.59 -23.45
C HIS A 78 8.90 12.56 -22.32
N TYR A 79 8.82 12.09 -21.06
CA TYR A 79 8.66 12.96 -19.89
C TYR A 79 9.83 13.94 -19.69
N TYR A 80 10.97 13.65 -20.31
CA TYR A 80 12.17 14.49 -20.25
C TYR A 80 12.41 15.29 -21.54
N SER A 81 11.43 15.29 -22.45
CA SER A 81 11.52 16.01 -23.72
C SER A 81 10.65 17.26 -23.69
N PHE A 82 11.27 18.43 -23.60
CA PHE A 82 10.62 19.74 -23.73
C PHE A 82 9.98 19.97 -25.12
N ASN A 83 10.20 19.05 -26.08
CA ASN A 83 9.65 19.11 -27.42
C ASN A 83 8.33 18.34 -27.56
N LEU A 84 7.86 17.66 -26.50
CA LEU A 84 6.60 16.91 -26.51
C LEU A 84 5.65 17.46 -25.43
N PRO A 85 4.34 17.60 -25.71
CA PRO A 85 3.37 18.11 -24.74
C PRO A 85 3.30 17.31 -23.43
N SER A 86 3.74 16.04 -23.44
CA SER A 86 3.77 15.17 -22.27
C SER A 86 4.95 15.42 -21.33
N GLY A 87 6.00 16.11 -21.79
CA GLY A 87 7.19 16.45 -20.99
C GLY A 87 7.34 17.95 -20.70
N ALA A 88 6.32 18.76 -21.02
CA ALA A 88 6.31 20.22 -20.88
C ALA A 88 5.21 20.71 -19.94
#